data_AF-A0ABD0TMK6-F1
#
_entry.id   AF-A0ABD0TMK6-F1
#
_cell.length_a   1.000
_cell.length_b   1.000
_cell.length_c   1.000
_cell.angle_alpha   90.00
_cell.angle_beta   90.00
_cell.angle_gamma   90.00
#
_symmetry.space_group_name_H-M   'P 1'
#
loop_
_entity.id
_entity.type
_entity.pdbx_description
1 polymer ?
#
loop_
_entity_poly.entity_id
_entity_poly.type
_entity_poly.pdbx_seq_one_letter_code
_entity_poly.pdbx_strand_id
1 'polypeptide(L)'
;MLCFEFFTLLLINIVQITQKNRIIMDNSDNEGVVHQSFRSPPRRRRSTFFERRDSVIPQTLSENIDPNVCAKTSTENEKHNQDLSSYYSKLLVEKEQWKKEVNNRRNKYHDLRQQYQMAAKASSSSRISYSALTNEDIEFLKAKPNISKLVESQLKLHKSVKETRALYQKANELEDVILSFSEDVVSKVTKHILENSSVEPMEQE
;
A
#
# COMPACT_ATOMS: atom_id res chain seq x y z
N MET A 1 -23.76 18.69 32.49
CA MET A 1 -23.04 17.61 33.20
C MET A 1 -22.45 16.56 32.25
N LEU A 2 -23.10 16.27 31.12
CA LEU A 2 -22.67 15.28 30.11
C LEU A 2 -21.31 15.53 29.43
N CYS A 3 -20.86 16.79 29.30
CA CYS A 3 -19.56 17.09 28.67
C CYS A 3 -18.34 16.65 29.50
N PHE A 4 -18.48 16.52 30.82
CA PHE A 4 -17.37 16.13 31.69
C PHE A 4 -17.10 14.63 31.60
N GLU A 5 -18.18 13.82 31.52
CA GLU A 5 -18.07 12.36 31.37
C GLU A 5 -17.47 11.96 30.02
N PHE A 6 -17.81 12.69 28.94
CA PHE A 6 -17.20 12.46 27.63
C PHE A 6 -15.70 12.76 27.63
N PHE A 7 -15.27 13.81 28.34
CA PHE A 7 -13.86 14.17 28.44
C PHE A 7 -13.06 13.14 29.26
N THR A 8 -13.65 12.62 30.35
CA THR A 8 -13.04 11.54 31.13
C THR A 8 -12.96 10.24 30.32
N LEU A 9 -13.99 9.89 29.54
CA LEU A 9 -13.99 8.71 28.68
C LEU A 9 -12.99 8.82 27.53
N LEU A 10 -12.79 10.02 26.99
CA LEU A 10 -11.78 10.28 25.97
C LEU A 10 -10.36 10.15 26.55
N LEU A 11 -10.11 10.70 27.73
CA LEU A 11 -8.84 10.58 28.44
C LEU A 11 -8.52 9.13 28.81
N ILE A 12 -9.51 8.38 29.30
CA ILE A 12 -9.36 6.94 29.61
C ILE A 12 -9.03 6.16 28.34
N ASN A 13 -9.70 6.42 27.21
CA ASN A 13 -9.39 5.76 25.94
C ASN A 13 -7.97 6.09 25.45
N ILE A 14 -7.52 7.34 25.55
CA ILE A 14 -6.17 7.73 25.13
C ILE A 14 -5.11 7.06 26.01
N VAL A 15 -5.33 6.99 27.33
CA VAL A 15 -4.45 6.27 28.27
C VAL A 15 -4.45 4.76 27.98
N GLN A 16 -5.60 4.16 27.68
CA GLN A 16 -5.68 2.74 27.32
C GLN A 16 -4.99 2.44 25.99
N ILE A 17 -5.11 3.29 24.98
CA ILE A 17 -4.42 3.13 23.68
C ILE A 17 -2.90 3.26 23.87
N THR A 18 -2.43 4.20 24.68
CA THR A 18 -1.00 4.36 24.97
C THR A 18 -0.45 3.21 25.80
N GLN A 19 -1.20 2.67 26.77
CA GLN A 19 -0.80 1.46 27.49
C GLN A 19 -0.83 0.22 26.60
N LYS A 20 -1.83 0.06 25.73
CA LYS A 20 -1.92 -1.06 24.78
C LYS A 20 -0.77 -1.05 23.77
N ASN A 21 -0.39 0.13 23.27
CA ASN A 21 0.79 0.29 22.40
C ASN A 21 2.11 0.07 23.14
N ARG A 22 2.18 0.39 24.44
CA ARG A 22 3.34 0.07 25.29
C ARG A 22 3.47 -1.43 25.53
N ILE A 23 2.37 -2.14 25.79
CA ILE A 23 2.34 -3.60 25.96
C ILE A 23 2.68 -4.32 24.65
N ILE A 24 2.27 -3.78 23.49
CA ILE A 24 2.67 -4.32 22.17
C ILE A 24 4.19 -4.18 21.96
N MET A 25 4.80 -3.11 22.50
CA MET A 25 6.25 -2.88 22.41
C MET A 25 7.05 -3.73 23.40
N ASP A 26 6.50 -4.03 24.59
CA ASP A 26 7.15 -4.89 25.59
C ASP A 26 6.96 -6.40 25.31
N ASN A 27 5.99 -6.79 24.47
CA ASN A 27 5.75 -8.18 24.06
C ASN A 27 6.51 -8.63 22.80
N SER A 28 7.31 -7.76 22.17
CA SER A 28 8.14 -8.16 21.00
C SER A 28 9.51 -8.75 21.36
N ASP A 29 9.88 -8.75 22.65
CA ASP A 29 11.23 -9.11 23.09
C ASP A 29 11.36 -10.52 23.68
N ASN A 30 10.32 -11.35 23.61
CA ASN A 30 10.43 -12.73 24.10
C ASN A 30 9.53 -13.70 23.34
N GLU A 31 10.09 -14.36 22.32
CA GLU A 31 9.78 -15.72 21.87
C GLU A 31 10.83 -16.05 20.79
N GLY A 32 11.53 -17.17 20.96
CA GLY A 32 12.75 -17.50 20.23
C GLY A 32 12.60 -17.45 18.71
N VAL A 33 13.68 -17.03 18.06
CA VAL A 33 13.91 -17.15 16.63
C VAL A 33 13.74 -18.63 16.24
N VAL A 34 12.52 -19.03 15.91
CA VAL A 34 12.28 -20.22 15.10
C VAL A 34 12.87 -19.86 13.75
N HIS A 35 14.13 -20.25 13.55
CA HIS A 35 14.71 -20.36 12.24
C HIS A 35 13.79 -21.28 11.42
N GLN A 36 12.82 -20.68 10.72
CA GLN A 36 12.24 -21.30 9.53
C GLN A 36 13.36 -21.34 8.49
N SER A 37 14.22 -22.35 8.66
CA SER A 37 15.02 -22.96 7.63
C SER A 37 14.21 -22.95 6.35
N PHE A 38 14.67 -22.16 5.37
CA PHE A 38 14.14 -22.19 4.02
C PHE A 38 14.32 -23.61 3.47
N ARG A 39 13.30 -24.45 3.69
CA ARG A 39 13.23 -25.78 3.08
C ARG A 39 13.31 -25.56 1.58
N SER A 40 14.38 -26.04 0.98
CA SER A 40 14.62 -25.89 -0.45
C SER A 40 13.40 -26.41 -1.21
N PRO A 41 12.96 -25.75 -2.31
CA PRO A 41 11.82 -26.22 -3.09
C PRO A 41 12.03 -27.69 -3.49
N PRO A 42 10.98 -28.52 -3.47
CA PRO A 42 11.08 -29.92 -3.89
C PRO A 42 11.78 -30.02 -5.25
N ARG A 43 12.85 -30.81 -5.30
CA ARG A 43 13.66 -31.01 -6.51
C ARG A 43 12.75 -31.53 -7.63
N ARG A 44 12.46 -30.67 -8.60
CA ARG A 44 11.63 -30.99 -9.78
C ARG A 44 12.18 -32.27 -10.41
N ARG A 45 11.39 -33.35 -10.39
CA ARG A 45 11.75 -34.57 -11.13
C ARG A 45 11.96 -34.17 -12.59
N ARG A 46 13.11 -34.53 -13.17
CA ARG A 46 13.35 -34.34 -14.61
C ARG A 46 12.19 -35.01 -15.35
N SER A 47 11.48 -34.23 -16.17
CA SER A 47 10.43 -34.75 -17.04
C SER A 47 11.07 -35.77 -17.99
N THR A 48 10.62 -37.02 -17.94
CA THR A 48 10.93 -38.08 -18.92
C THR A 48 10.01 -38.01 -20.14
N PHE A 49 9.27 -36.92 -20.33
CA PHE A 49 8.24 -36.83 -21.38
C PHE A 49 8.81 -36.86 -22.82
N PHE A 50 10.13 -36.78 -23.00
CA PHE A 50 10.78 -36.88 -24.30
C PHE A 50 11.57 -38.16 -24.52
N GLU A 51 11.38 -39.20 -23.69
CA GLU A 51 12.21 -40.41 -23.79
C GLU A 51 11.80 -41.37 -24.92
N ARG A 52 10.73 -41.09 -25.69
CA ARG A 52 10.39 -41.86 -26.89
C ARG A 52 9.78 -40.99 -27.99
N ARG A 53 10.63 -40.40 -28.82
CA ARG A 53 10.31 -40.22 -30.23
C ARG A 53 11.43 -40.90 -30.99
N ASP A 54 11.17 -42.12 -31.44
CA ASP A 54 12.05 -42.80 -32.39
C ASP A 54 12.27 -41.85 -33.57
N SER A 55 13.54 -41.58 -33.88
CA SER A 55 13.90 -40.67 -34.95
C SER A 55 13.39 -41.26 -36.26
N VAL A 56 12.53 -40.53 -36.96
CA VAL A 56 12.22 -40.81 -38.37
C VAL A 56 13.47 -40.45 -39.16
N ILE A 57 14.36 -41.44 -39.30
CA ILE A 57 15.46 -41.42 -40.25
C ILE A 57 14.82 -41.54 -41.63
N PRO A 58 15.10 -40.64 -42.60
CA PRO A 58 14.62 -40.82 -43.96
C PRO A 58 15.19 -42.13 -44.52
N GLN A 59 14.31 -43.08 -44.83
CA GLN A 59 14.68 -44.28 -45.58
C GLN A 59 15.20 -43.85 -46.95
N THR A 60 16.47 -44.14 -47.21
CA THR A 60 17.02 -44.09 -48.56
C THR A 60 16.42 -45.25 -49.35
N LEU A 61 15.39 -44.98 -50.15
CA LEU A 61 14.95 -45.88 -51.20
C LEU A 61 16.06 -45.97 -52.24
N SER A 62 16.94 -46.95 -52.06
CA SER A 62 17.86 -47.44 -53.07
C SER A 62 17.12 -48.48 -53.88
N GLU A 63 16.65 -48.11 -55.08
CA GLU A 63 16.56 -49.04 -56.20
C GLU A 63 16.45 -48.28 -57.53
N ASN A 64 17.49 -48.46 -58.35
CA ASN A 64 17.57 -48.19 -59.79
C ASN A 64 17.36 -46.74 -60.27
N ILE A 65 18.46 -45.97 -60.29
CA ILE A 65 18.57 -44.77 -61.13
C ILE A 65 19.68 -45.01 -62.15
N ASP A 66 19.31 -44.97 -63.43
CA ASP A 66 20.19 -44.98 -64.60
C ASP A 66 21.38 -44.03 -64.43
N PRO A 67 22.62 -44.41 -64.81
CA PRO A 67 23.80 -43.56 -64.65
C PRO A 67 23.81 -42.31 -65.56
N ASN A 68 22.77 -42.09 -66.38
CA ASN A 68 22.73 -41.00 -67.37
C ASN A 68 21.95 -39.74 -66.93
N VAL A 69 21.58 -39.62 -65.65
CA VAL A 69 20.99 -38.38 -65.07
C VAL A 69 22.00 -37.67 -64.14
N CYS A 70 23.25 -38.10 -64.13
CA CYS A 70 24.29 -37.68 -63.19
C CYS A 70 25.06 -36.41 -63.64
N ALA A 71 24.36 -35.37 -64.14
CA ALA A 71 25.01 -34.08 -64.42
C ALA A 71 24.19 -32.85 -64.00
N LYS A 72 22.86 -32.97 -63.82
CA LYS A 72 22.01 -31.83 -63.44
C LYS A 72 21.70 -31.75 -61.93
N THR A 73 21.90 -32.83 -61.18
CA THR A 73 21.64 -32.88 -59.72
C THR A 73 22.86 -32.55 -58.87
N SER A 74 24.08 -32.57 -59.42
CA SER A 74 25.31 -32.27 -58.66
C SER A 74 25.33 -30.81 -58.19
N THR A 75 24.96 -29.88 -59.06
CA THR A 75 24.99 -28.44 -58.75
C THR A 75 23.91 -27.99 -57.77
N GLU A 76 22.74 -28.64 -57.77
CA GLU A 76 21.67 -28.39 -56.78
C GLU A 76 22.00 -29.00 -55.42
N ASN A 77 22.59 -30.20 -55.39
CA ASN A 77 23.06 -30.84 -54.15
C ASN A 77 24.26 -30.08 -53.55
N GLU A 78 25.16 -29.54 -54.36
CA GLU A 78 26.28 -28.71 -53.89
C GLU A 78 25.79 -27.41 -53.26
N LYS A 79 24.81 -26.73 -53.89
CA LYS A 79 24.16 -25.54 -53.30
C LYS A 79 23.46 -25.85 -51.99
N HIS A 80 22.68 -26.95 -51.95
CA HIS A 80 22.00 -27.38 -50.73
C HIS A 80 22.99 -27.69 -49.59
N ASN A 81 24.10 -28.37 -49.89
CA ASN A 81 25.15 -28.64 -48.91
C ASN A 81 25.85 -27.36 -48.44
N GLN A 82 26.07 -26.39 -49.33
CA GLN A 82 26.63 -25.09 -48.98
C GLN A 82 25.68 -24.29 -48.07
N ASP A 83 24.38 -24.31 -48.36
CA ASP A 83 23.34 -23.67 -47.55
C ASP A 83 23.20 -24.32 -46.18
N LEU A 84 23.25 -25.66 -46.11
CA LEU A 84 23.27 -26.41 -44.85
C LEU A 84 24.51 -26.08 -44.01
N SER A 85 25.68 -26.00 -44.63
CA SER A 85 26.93 -25.63 -43.95
C SER A 85 26.88 -24.19 -43.43
N SER A 86 26.33 -23.27 -44.23
CA SER A 86 26.08 -21.88 -43.83
C SER A 86 25.10 -21.81 -42.65
N TYR A 87 23.99 -22.54 -42.71
CA TYR A 87 23.01 -22.60 -41.63
C TYR A 87 23.60 -23.19 -40.34
N TYR A 88 24.37 -24.26 -40.45
CA TYR A 88 25.10 -24.85 -39.32
C TYR A 88 26.06 -23.84 -38.68
N SER A 89 26.81 -23.08 -39.49
CA SER A 89 27.70 -22.04 -38.97
C SER A 89 26.93 -20.94 -38.22
N LYS A 90 25.76 -20.54 -38.72
CA LYS A 90 24.87 -19.57 -38.06
C LYS A 90 24.38 -20.10 -36.72
N LEU A 91 23.94 -21.36 -36.67
CA LEU A 91 23.51 -22.01 -35.43
C LEU A 91 24.63 -22.11 -34.39
N LEU A 92 25.88 -22.35 -34.82
CA LEU A 92 27.03 -22.36 -33.91
C LEU A 92 27.29 -20.97 -33.30
N VAL A 93 27.19 -19.91 -34.10
CA VAL A 93 27.31 -18.54 -33.61
C VAL A 93 26.19 -18.21 -32.63
N GLU A 94 24.95 -18.56 -32.96
CA GLU A 94 23.81 -18.33 -32.09
C GLU A 94 23.93 -19.11 -30.77
N LYS A 95 24.40 -20.36 -30.82
CA LYS A 95 24.70 -21.17 -29.64
C LYS A 95 25.70 -20.48 -28.72
N GLU A 96 26.79 -19.92 -29.26
CA GLU A 96 27.78 -19.20 -28.47
C GLU A 96 27.22 -17.87 -27.93
N GLN A 97 26.34 -17.19 -28.67
CA GLN A 97 25.63 -16.01 -28.17
C GLN A 97 24.71 -16.35 -26.99
N TRP A 98 23.92 -17.42 -27.10
CA TRP A 98 23.07 -17.89 -26.01
C TRP A 98 23.87 -18.30 -24.77
N LYS A 99 25.03 -18.96 -24.97
CA LYS A 99 25.94 -19.31 -23.88
C LYS A 99 26.47 -18.07 -23.17
N LYS A 100 26.86 -17.03 -23.92
CA LYS A 100 27.27 -15.73 -23.35
C LYS A 100 26.12 -15.06 -22.60
N GLU A 101 24.92 -15.03 -23.16
CA GLU A 101 23.74 -14.42 -22.54
C GLU A 101 23.33 -15.11 -21.23
N VAL A 102 23.33 -16.45 -21.22
CA VAL A 102 23.07 -17.24 -20.01
C VAL A 102 24.10 -16.93 -18.92
N ASN A 103 25.38 -16.84 -19.28
CA ASN A 103 26.44 -16.52 -18.33
C ASN A 103 26.31 -15.08 -17.80
N ASN A 104 25.98 -14.13 -18.67
CA ASN A 104 25.74 -12.73 -18.30
C ASN A 104 24.59 -12.62 -17.30
N ARG A 105 23.44 -13.25 -17.59
CA ARG A 105 22.30 -13.28 -16.66
C ARG A 105 22.67 -13.93 -15.33
N ARG A 106 23.39 -15.05 -15.35
CA ARG A 106 23.85 -15.72 -14.12
C ARG A 106 24.72 -14.79 -13.26
N ASN A 107 25.66 -14.08 -13.87
CA ASN A 107 26.51 -13.12 -13.16
C ASN A 107 25.68 -11.96 -12.60
N LYS A 108 24.78 -11.38 -13.38
CA LYS A 108 23.87 -10.32 -12.92
C LYS A 108 23.03 -10.75 -11.71
N TYR A 109 22.49 -11.97 -11.72
CA TYR A 109 21.76 -12.50 -10.57
C TYR A 109 22.67 -12.76 -9.37
N HIS A 110 23.90 -13.22 -9.60
CA HIS A 110 24.87 -13.41 -8.54
C HIS A 110 25.22 -12.07 -7.87
N ASP A 111 25.50 -11.04 -8.65
CA ASP A 111 25.82 -9.69 -8.17
C ASP A 111 24.64 -9.07 -7.42
N LEU A 112 23.43 -9.19 -7.97
CA LEU A 112 22.22 -8.67 -7.32
C LEU A 112 21.94 -9.39 -5.99
N ARG A 113 22.16 -10.70 -5.95
CA ARG A 113 22.06 -11.50 -4.71
C ARG A 113 23.12 -11.06 -3.69
N GLN A 114 24.35 -10.80 -4.13
CA GLN A 114 25.42 -10.33 -3.28
C GLN A 114 25.13 -8.92 -2.75
N GLN A 115 24.65 -8.00 -3.59
CA GLN A 115 24.21 -6.66 -3.19
C GLN A 115 23.08 -6.72 -2.17
N TYR A 116 22.07 -7.56 -2.40
CA TYR A 116 20.99 -7.78 -1.44
C TYR A 116 21.52 -8.33 -0.12
N GLN A 117 22.44 -9.30 -0.17
CA GLN A 117 23.05 -9.84 1.03
C GLN A 117 23.90 -8.80 1.77
N MET A 118 24.60 -7.91 1.06
CA MET A 118 25.32 -6.78 1.64
C MET A 118 24.37 -5.76 2.25
N ALA A 119 23.27 -5.41 1.58
CA ALA A 119 22.25 -4.49 2.09
C ALA A 119 21.50 -5.06 3.31
N ALA A 120 21.17 -6.35 3.28
CA ALA A 120 20.51 -7.04 4.38
C ALA A 120 21.46 -7.25 5.58
N LYS A 121 22.75 -7.51 5.34
CA LYS A 121 23.78 -7.58 6.39
C LYS A 121 24.28 -6.19 6.81
N ALA A 122 23.99 -5.14 6.05
CA ALA A 122 24.18 -3.75 6.45
C ALA A 122 23.10 -3.30 7.46
N SER A 123 22.64 -4.21 8.33
CA SER A 123 22.04 -3.81 9.58
C SER A 123 23.07 -2.99 10.36
N SER A 124 22.83 -1.68 10.42
CA SER A 124 23.54 -0.63 11.14
C SER A 124 24.76 0.00 10.45
N SER A 125 24.76 1.34 10.45
CA SER A 125 25.84 2.27 10.07
C SER A 125 25.93 2.75 8.61
N SER A 126 24.81 3.09 7.97
CA SER A 126 24.78 4.38 7.28
C SER A 126 24.27 5.42 8.28
N ARG A 127 25.17 6.28 8.78
CA ARG A 127 24.75 7.54 9.39
C ARG A 127 23.88 8.23 8.34
N ILE A 128 22.56 8.23 8.56
CA ILE A 128 21.66 9.12 7.83
C ILE A 128 22.25 10.52 8.03
N SER A 129 22.75 11.13 6.96
CA SER A 129 23.28 12.49 7.04
C SER A 129 22.10 13.43 7.26
N TYR A 130 21.92 13.83 8.52
CA TYR A 130 20.87 14.76 8.94
C TYR A 130 21.13 16.21 8.52
N SER A 131 22.15 16.48 7.71
CA SER A 131 22.53 17.84 7.28
C SER A 131 21.46 18.54 6.43
N ALA A 132 20.52 17.79 5.84
CA ALA A 132 19.44 18.31 5.02
C ALA A 132 18.05 18.20 5.68
N LEU A 133 17.97 17.63 6.89
CA LEU A 133 16.72 17.41 7.61
C LEU A 133 16.59 18.46 8.71
N THR A 134 15.44 19.14 8.76
CA THR A 134 15.14 20.03 9.89
C THR A 134 14.94 19.19 11.16
N ASN A 135 15.11 19.79 12.34
CA ASN A 135 14.87 19.07 13.60
C ASN A 135 13.47 18.41 13.64
N GLU A 136 12.49 19.03 12.99
CA GLU A 136 11.12 18.52 12.86
C GLU A 136 11.06 17.25 12.00
N ASP A 137 11.79 17.19 10.89
CA ASP A 137 11.88 16.01 10.03
C ASP A 137 12.55 14.83 10.76
N ILE A 138 13.56 15.11 11.58
CA ILE A 138 14.28 14.11 12.39
C ILE A 138 13.37 13.51 13.46
N GLU A 139 12.55 14.33 14.11
CA GLU A 139 11.57 13.88 15.10
C GLU A 139 10.43 13.08 14.46
N PHE A 140 9.95 13.52 13.29
CA PHE A 140 8.93 12.81 12.52
C PHE A 140 9.41 11.43 12.07
N LEU A 141 10.62 11.33 11.49
CA LEU A 141 11.21 10.07 11.05
C LEU A 141 11.51 9.11 12.22
N LYS A 142 11.73 9.63 13.43
CA LYS A 142 11.87 8.83 14.65
C LYS A 142 10.54 8.35 15.23
N ALA A 143 9.41 8.61 14.54
CA ALA A 143 8.06 8.35 15.02
C ALA A 143 7.79 8.95 16.41
N LYS A 144 8.55 9.96 16.82
CA LYS A 144 8.34 10.64 18.10
C LYS A 144 7.21 11.65 17.86
N PRO A 145 6.03 11.48 18.48
CA PRO A 145 4.96 12.43 18.29
C PRO A 145 5.45 13.82 18.69
N ASN A 146 5.16 14.82 17.86
CA ASN A 146 5.47 16.22 18.18
C ASN A 146 4.44 16.70 19.22
N ILE A 147 4.75 16.39 20.49
CA ILE A 147 3.88 16.63 21.64
C ILE A 147 3.62 18.14 21.81
N SER A 148 4.59 19.01 21.53
CA SER A 148 4.38 20.46 21.63
C SER A 148 3.34 20.95 20.63
N LYS A 149 3.44 20.56 19.36
CA LYS A 149 2.45 20.90 18.33
C LYS A 149 1.06 20.33 18.65
N LEU A 150 1.00 19.12 19.19
CA LEU A 150 -0.25 18.52 19.65
C LEU A 150 -0.87 19.33 20.81
N VAL A 151 -0.07 19.67 21.82
CA VAL A 151 -0.51 20.49 22.97
C VAL A 151 -1.01 21.86 22.52
N GLU A 152 -0.30 22.53 21.61
CA GLU A 152 -0.74 23.80 21.04
C GLU A 152 -2.08 23.68 20.31
N SER A 153 -2.24 22.62 19.51
CA SER A 153 -3.51 22.36 18.80
C SER A 153 -4.66 22.13 19.77
N GLN A 154 -4.42 21.40 20.86
CA GLN A 154 -5.40 21.11 21.90
C GLN A 154 -5.79 22.37 22.68
N LEU A 155 -4.82 23.25 22.98
CA LEU A 155 -5.08 24.53 23.65
C LEU A 155 -5.93 25.46 22.77
N LYS A 156 -5.63 25.53 21.47
CA LYS A 156 -6.43 26.30 20.49
C LYS A 156 -7.86 25.78 20.41
N LEU A 157 -8.04 24.46 20.31
CA LEU A 157 -9.36 23.83 20.30
C LEU A 157 -10.13 24.13 21.58
N HIS A 158 -9.51 23.95 22.74
CA HIS A 158 -10.14 24.23 24.03
C HIS A 158 -10.59 25.70 24.16
N LYS A 159 -9.77 26.64 23.69
CA LYS A 159 -10.15 28.06 23.64
C LYS A 159 -11.37 28.29 22.73
N SER A 160 -11.33 27.75 21.50
CA SER A 160 -12.44 27.86 20.55
C SER A 160 -13.74 27.28 21.11
N VAL A 161 -13.70 26.11 21.74
CA VAL A 161 -14.89 25.49 22.36
C VAL A 161 -15.46 26.36 23.47
N LYS A 162 -14.61 26.98 24.30
CA LYS A 162 -15.08 27.91 25.35
C LYS A 162 -15.76 29.14 24.76
N GLU A 163 -15.20 29.71 23.70
CA GLU A 163 -15.76 30.87 23.01
C GLU A 163 -17.12 30.52 22.36
N THR A 164 -17.20 29.39 21.65
CA THR A 164 -18.45 28.91 21.05
C THR A 164 -19.53 28.65 22.11
N ARG A 165 -19.16 28.05 23.25
CA ARG A 165 -20.11 27.84 24.36
C ARG A 165 -20.65 29.16 24.92
N ALA A 166 -19.79 30.16 25.09
CA ALA A 166 -20.20 31.48 25.57
C ALA A 166 -21.12 32.19 24.56
N LEU A 167 -20.84 32.07 23.26
CA LEU A 167 -21.72 32.59 22.20
C LEU A 167 -23.08 31.91 22.21
N TYR A 168 -23.11 30.59 22.35
CA TYR A 168 -24.36 29.83 22.42
C TYR A 168 -25.21 30.24 23.63
N GLN A 169 -24.59 30.42 24.80
CA GLN A 169 -25.31 30.92 25.99
C GLN A 169 -25.94 32.29 25.74
N LYS A 170 -25.19 33.22 25.15
CA LYS A 170 -25.73 34.56 24.81
C LYS A 170 -26.84 34.51 23.78
N ALA A 171 -26.77 33.59 22.81
CA ALA A 171 -27.82 33.42 21.82
C ALA A 171 -29.12 32.95 22.46
N ASN A 172 -29.04 32.00 23.39
CA ASN A 172 -30.22 31.53 24.14
C ASN A 172 -30.78 32.63 25.06
N GLU A 173 -29.93 33.38 25.77
CA GLU A 173 -30.38 34.53 26.56
C GLU A 173 -31.11 35.56 25.71
N LEU A 174 -30.63 35.80 24.48
CA LEU A 174 -31.30 36.71 23.54
C LEU A 174 -32.64 36.14 23.04
N GLU A 175 -32.71 34.84 22.78
CA GLU A 175 -33.95 34.16 22.41
C GLU A 175 -35.01 34.30 23.50
N ASP A 176 -34.66 34.08 24.77
CA ASP A 176 -35.56 34.25 25.91
C ASP A 176 -36.07 35.70 26.02
N VAL A 177 -35.20 36.70 25.78
CA VAL A 177 -35.60 38.12 25.78
C VAL A 177 -36.56 38.42 24.62
N ILE A 178 -36.31 37.90 23.43
CA ILE A 178 -37.17 38.11 22.26
C ILE A 178 -38.53 37.44 22.47
N LEU A 179 -38.55 36.20 22.95
CA LEU A 179 -39.77 35.45 23.23
C LEU A 179 -40.60 36.16 24.28
N SER A 180 -40.00 36.49 25.43
CA SER A 180 -40.71 37.21 26.50
C SER A 180 -41.28 38.55 26.02
N PHE A 181 -40.51 39.35 25.27
CA PHE A 181 -41.02 40.61 24.70
C PHE A 181 -42.20 40.37 23.74
N SER A 182 -42.11 39.37 22.88
CA SER A 182 -43.16 39.04 21.92
C SER A 182 -44.44 38.57 22.60
N GLU A 183 -44.32 37.71 23.62
CA GLU A 183 -45.43 37.24 24.46
C GLU A 183 -46.11 38.41 25.18
N ASP A 184 -45.32 39.34 25.71
CA ASP A 184 -45.81 40.51 26.42
C ASP A 184 -46.60 41.46 25.50
N VAL A 185 -46.14 41.64 24.26
CA VAL A 185 -46.86 42.41 23.22
C VAL A 185 -48.16 41.71 22.82
N VAL A 186 -48.11 40.40 22.54
CA VAL A 186 -49.30 39.61 22.20
C VAL A 186 -50.33 39.68 23.32
N SER A 187 -49.90 39.47 24.57
CA SER A 187 -50.75 39.54 25.75
C SER A 187 -51.43 40.92 25.89
N LYS A 188 -50.70 42.01 25.69
CA LYS A 188 -51.26 43.38 25.70
C LYS A 188 -52.31 43.58 24.61
N VAL A 189 -52.03 43.13 23.39
CA VAL A 189 -52.97 43.23 22.26
C VAL A 189 -54.22 42.40 22.54
N THR A 190 -54.07 41.14 22.97
CA THR A 190 -55.18 40.25 23.31
C THR A 190 -56.05 40.85 24.40
N LYS A 191 -55.43 41.38 25.47
CA LYS A 191 -56.16 42.06 26.55
C LYS A 191 -56.93 43.27 26.04
N HIS A 192 -56.31 44.10 25.20
CA HIS A 192 -56.97 45.26 24.59
C HIS A 192 -58.16 44.86 23.72
N ILE A 193 -58.04 43.78 22.94
CA ILE A 193 -59.15 43.23 22.16
C ILE A 193 -60.26 42.76 23.08
N LEU A 194 -59.96 41.97 24.12
CA LEU A 194 -60.97 41.48 25.07
C LEU A 194 -61.70 42.61 25.79
N GLU A 195 -60.99 43.67 26.18
CA GLU A 195 -61.57 44.81 26.89
C GLU A 195 -62.45 45.70 26.00
N ASN A 196 -62.23 45.72 24.68
CA ASN A 196 -62.96 46.58 23.74
C ASN A 196 -63.87 45.79 22.77
N SER A 197 -63.86 44.47 22.86
CA SER A 197 -64.72 43.60 22.06
C SER A 197 -66.13 43.62 22.67
N SER A 198 -67.12 44.02 21.88
CA SER A 198 -68.55 44.00 22.26
C SER A 198 -69.20 42.62 22.07
N VAL A 199 -68.38 41.56 21.89
CA VAL A 199 -68.84 40.19 21.68
C VAL A 199 -68.75 39.45 23.02
N GLU A 200 -69.91 39.17 23.64
CA GLU A 200 -69.96 38.32 24.84
C GLU A 200 -69.49 36.89 24.50
N PRO A 201 -68.73 36.23 25.40
CA PRO A 201 -68.32 34.86 25.17
C PRO A 201 -69.55 33.95 25.17
N MET A 202 -69.75 33.19 24.08
CA MET A 202 -70.76 32.12 24.08
C MET A 202 -70.35 31.06 25.11
N GLU A 203 -71.19 30.87 26.12
CA GLU A 203 -71.09 29.74 27.05
C GLU A 203 -71.11 28.44 26.24
N GLN A 204 -70.06 27.63 26.38
CA GLN A 204 -69.98 26.32 25.76
C GLN A 204 -70.75 25.32 26.65
N GLU A 205 -71.88 24.82 26.14
CA GLU A 205 -72.51 23.56 26.59
C GLU A 205 -71.69 22.34 26.15
#